data_AF-A0A950C515-F1
#
_entry.id   AF-A0A950C515-F1
#
_cell.length_a   1.000
_cell.length_b   1.000
_cell.length_c   1.000
_cell.angle_alpha   90.00
_cell.angle_beta   90.00
_cell.angle_gamma   90.00
#
_symmetry.space_group_name_H-M   'P 1'
#
loop_
_entity.id
_entity.type
_entity.pdbx_description
1 polymer ?
#
loop_
_entity_poly.entity_id
_entity_poly.type
_entity_poly.pdbx_seq_one_letter_code
_entity_poly.pdbx_strand_id
1 'polypeptide(L)'
;MDRSIPNSDWLGIKNNLARRIREVRLELYGEHGGPLLAEALQVPFRTWLNYENGCTIPATSMLRFMELTRTNPHWLLTGCGDKYSRSPGID
;
A
#
# COMPACT_ATOMS: atom_id res chain seq x y z
N MET A 1 13.73 19.31 -30.12
CA MET A 1 12.51 18.58 -29.70
C MET A 1 12.46 18.62 -28.19
N ASP A 2 11.62 19.49 -27.65
CA ASP A 2 11.34 19.56 -26.23
C ASP A 2 10.65 18.25 -25.82
N ARG A 3 11.35 17.40 -25.08
CA ARG A 3 10.73 16.26 -24.40
C ARG A 3 10.21 16.78 -23.07
N SER A 4 9.15 17.58 -23.12
CA SER A 4 8.33 17.80 -21.95
C SER A 4 7.78 16.42 -21.56
N ILE A 5 8.36 15.84 -20.50
CA ILE A 5 7.79 14.65 -19.87
C ILE A 5 6.37 15.08 -19.50
N PRO A 6 5.31 14.46 -20.08
CA PRO A 6 3.94 14.83 -19.74
C PRO A 6 3.86 14.77 -18.22
N ASN A 7 3.35 15.85 -17.60
CA ASN A 7 3.22 15.99 -16.15
C ASN A 7 2.82 14.64 -15.59
N SER A 8 3.79 13.94 -14.99
CA SER A 8 3.59 12.56 -14.57
C SER A 8 2.37 12.60 -13.65
N ASP A 9 1.40 11.71 -13.85
CA ASP A 9 0.28 11.53 -12.90
C ASP A 9 0.77 10.87 -11.59
N TRP A 10 1.99 11.22 -11.18
CA TRP A 10 2.68 10.71 -10.01
C TRP A 10 1.93 11.08 -8.73
N LEU A 11 1.32 12.26 -8.71
CA LEU A 11 0.47 12.66 -7.59
C LEU A 11 -0.78 11.76 -7.51
N GLY A 12 -1.42 11.47 -8.65
CA GLY A 12 -2.53 10.52 -8.72
C GLY A 12 -2.12 9.11 -8.30
N ILE A 13 -0.98 8.63 -8.76
CA ILE A 13 -0.41 7.33 -8.37
C ILE A 13 -0.18 7.26 -6.85
N LYS A 14 0.45 8.29 -6.27
CA LYS A 14 0.71 8.37 -4.81
C LYS A 14 -0.59 8.34 -4.00
N ASN A 15 -1.57 9.16 -4.38
CA ASN A 15 -2.86 9.23 -3.68
C ASN A 15 -3.61 7.90 -3.80
N ASN A 16 -3.59 7.27 -4.98
CA ASN A 16 -4.20 5.96 -5.17
C ASN A 16 -3.50 4.85 -4.38
N LEU A 17 -2.17 4.88 -4.26
CA LEU A 17 -1.44 3.94 -3.41
C LEU A 17 -1.86 4.08 -1.94
N ALA A 18 -1.89 5.30 -1.42
CA ALA A 18 -2.30 5.58 -0.03
C ALA A 18 -3.74 5.10 0.26
N ARG A 19 -4.65 5.32 -0.69
CA ARG A 19 -6.03 4.78 -0.61
C ARG A 19 -6.04 3.26 -0.54
N ARG A 20 -5.32 2.58 -1.42
CA ARG A 20 -5.32 1.10 -1.49
C ARG A 20 -4.69 0.42 -0.28
N ILE A 21 -3.63 0.99 0.31
CA ILE A 21 -3.08 0.44 1.55
C ILE A 21 -4.06 0.59 2.72
N ARG A 22 -4.85 1.67 2.74
CA ARG A 22 -5.92 1.87 3.73
C ARG A 22 -7.06 0.87 3.52
N GLU A 23 -7.46 0.64 2.27
CA GLU A 23 -8.46 -0.37 1.92
C GLU A 23 -8.05 -1.76 2.44
N VAL A 24 -6.81 -2.17 2.17
CA VAL A 24 -6.28 -3.45 2.64
C VAL A 24 -6.23 -3.51 4.16
N ARG A 25 -5.81 -2.44 4.84
CA ARG A 25 -5.85 -2.41 6.30
C ARG A 25 -7.27 -2.58 6.83
N LEU A 26 -8.22 -1.81 6.31
CA LEU A 26 -9.62 -1.89 6.75
C LEU A 26 -10.19 -3.29 6.56
N GLU A 27 -9.87 -3.93 5.44
CA GLU A 27 -10.31 -5.28 5.11
C GLU A 27 -9.71 -6.35 6.05
N LEU A 28 -8.41 -6.28 6.33
CA LEU A 28 -7.71 -7.33 7.09
C LEU A 28 -7.68 -7.11 8.60
N TYR A 29 -7.74 -5.85 9.06
CA TYR A 29 -7.60 -5.49 10.47
C TYR A 29 -8.83 -4.74 11.03
N GLY A 30 -9.81 -4.38 10.19
CA GLY A 30 -11.00 -3.65 10.60
C GLY A 30 -10.78 -2.15 10.84
N GLU A 31 -11.86 -1.44 11.17
CA GLU A 31 -11.86 0.02 11.33
C GLU A 31 -10.82 0.52 12.33
N HIS A 32 -10.74 -0.14 13.49
CA HIS A 32 -9.83 0.19 14.59
C HIS A 32 -8.48 -0.56 14.53
N GLY A 33 -8.22 -1.29 13.45
CA GLY A 33 -7.02 -2.14 13.29
C GLY A 33 -5.71 -1.41 12.99
N GLY A 34 -5.72 -0.09 12.87
CA GLY A 34 -4.55 0.74 12.57
C GLY A 34 -3.34 0.52 13.48
N PRO A 35 -3.50 0.53 14.82
CA PRO A 35 -2.40 0.26 15.74
C PRO A 35 -1.78 -1.13 15.55
N LEU A 36 -2.59 -2.17 15.30
CA LEU A 36 -2.11 -3.55 15.11
C LEU A 36 -1.24 -3.68 13.85
N LEU A 37 -1.66 -3.10 12.73
CA LEU A 37 -0.85 -3.11 11.52
C LEU A 37 0.43 -2.28 11.70
N ALA A 38 0.34 -1.12 12.33
CA ALA A 38 1.50 -0.26 12.58
C ALA A 38 2.56 -0.98 13.43
N GLU A 39 2.14 -1.70 14.47
CA GLU A 39 3.01 -2.54 15.30
C GLU A 39 3.67 -3.66 14.48
N ALA A 40 2.90 -4.38 13.65
CA ALA A 40 3.43 -5.44 12.79
C ALA A 40 4.44 -4.93 11.73
N LEU A 41 4.26 -3.68 11.28
CA LEU A 41 5.17 -2.96 10.39
C LEU A 41 6.36 -2.32 11.13
N GLN A 42 6.38 -2.37 12.47
CA GLN A 42 7.38 -1.73 13.33
C GLN A 42 7.50 -0.22 13.08
N VAL A 43 6.37 0.46 12.88
CA VAL A 43 6.31 1.91 12.76
C VAL A 43 5.34 2.51 13.79
N PRO A 44 5.56 3.75 14.24
CA PRO A 44 4.57 4.44 15.07
C PRO A 44 3.21 4.50 14.38
N PHE A 45 2.11 4.35 15.12
CA PHE A 45 0.76 4.43 14.55
C PHE A 45 0.51 5.75 13.79
N ARG A 46 1.03 6.87 14.31
CA ARG A 46 0.96 8.17 13.62
C ARG A 46 1.68 8.15 12.26
N THR A 47 2.80 7.45 12.17
CA THR A 47 3.54 7.27 10.91
C THR A 47 2.72 6.46 9.91
N TRP A 48 2.04 5.40 10.35
CA TRP A 48 1.10 4.67 9.50
C TRP A 48 -0.05 5.55 8.99
N LEU A 49 -0.66 6.37 9.86
CA LEU A 49 -1.71 7.32 9.45
C LEU A 49 -1.20 8.31 8.38
N ASN A 50 0.05 8.76 8.49
CA ASN A 50 0.66 9.61 7.46
C ASN A 50 0.75 8.89 6.11
N TYR A 51 1.08 7.59 6.10
CA TYR A 51 1.13 6.79 4.88
C TYR A 51 -0.26 6.68 4.22
N GLU A 52 -1.31 6.42 5.00
CA GLU A 52 -2.68 6.40 4.49
C GLU A 52 -3.14 7.77 3.95
N ASN A 53 -2.53 8.86 4.41
CA ASN A 53 -2.81 10.22 3.98
C ASN A 53 -1.91 10.69 2.81
N GLY A 54 -1.13 9.81 2.20
CA GLY A 54 -0.34 10.13 1.00
C GLY A 54 1.09 10.64 1.26
N CYS A 55 1.58 10.59 2.50
CA CYS A 55 2.99 10.83 2.76
C CYS A 55 3.88 9.76 2.12
N THR A 56 5.15 10.09 1.90
CA THR A 56 6.14 9.16 1.37
C THR A 56 6.24 7.91 2.25
N ILE A 57 6.07 6.74 1.64
CA ILE A 57 6.20 5.44 2.29
C ILE A 57 7.60 4.90 1.96
N PRO A 58 8.43 4.57 2.97
CA PRO A 58 9.70 3.89 2.74
C PRO A 58 9.49 2.55 2.02
N ALA A 59 10.37 2.22 1.09
CA ALA A 59 10.30 0.96 0.35
C ALA A 59 10.30 -0.26 1.28
N THR A 60 11.07 -0.22 2.37
CA THR A 60 11.10 -1.28 3.39
C THR A 60 9.75 -1.48 4.08
N SER A 61 9.04 -0.40 4.43
CA SER A 61 7.69 -0.47 4.98
C SER A 61 6.70 -1.06 3.98
N MET A 62 6.82 -0.74 2.69
CA MET A 62 6.00 -1.32 1.64
C MET A 62 6.27 -2.82 1.45
N LEU A 63 7.55 -3.23 1.47
CA LEU A 63 7.92 -4.65 1.38
C LEU A 63 7.35 -5.45 2.56
N ARG A 64 7.48 -4.94 3.78
CA ARG A 64 6.91 -5.58 4.98
C ARG A 64 5.38 -5.63 4.92
N PHE A 65 4.75 -4.58 4.42
CA PHE A 65 3.30 -4.55 4.22
C PHE A 65 2.84 -5.62 3.23
N MET A 66 3.52 -5.76 2.08
CA MET A 66 3.19 -6.79 1.08
C MET A 66 3.44 -8.21 1.62
N GLU A 67 4.49 -8.41 2.40
CA GLU A 67 4.77 -9.68 3.08
C GLU A 67 3.63 -10.09 4.03
N LEU A 68 3.21 -9.18 4.91
CA LEU A 68 2.18 -9.42 5.92
C LEU A 68 0.77 -9.59 5.34
N THR A 69 0.43 -8.77 4.34
CA THR A 69 -0.93 -8.72 3.78
C THR A 69 -1.10 -9.58 2.54
N ARG A 70 0.01 -10.11 1.99
CA ARG A 70 0.06 -10.84 0.72
C ARG A 70 -0.47 -10.01 -0.46
N THR A 71 -0.48 -8.69 -0.36
CA THR A 71 -0.95 -7.80 -1.43
C THR A 71 -0.08 -7.91 -2.67
N ASN A 72 -0.72 -7.87 -3.84
CA ASN A 72 -0.05 -7.90 -5.12
C ASN A 72 0.54 -6.50 -5.44
N PRO A 73 1.86 -6.39 -5.72
CA PRO A 73 2.48 -5.10 -6.08
C PRO A 73 1.85 -4.43 -7.30
N HIS A 74 1.44 -5.22 -8.30
CA HIS A 74 0.78 -4.70 -9.51
C HIS A 74 -0.57 -4.06 -9.14
N TRP A 75 -1.36 -4.72 -8.29
CA TRP A 75 -2.62 -4.17 -7.82
C TRP A 75 -2.41 -2.93 -6.93
N LEU A 76 -1.39 -2.91 -6.08
CA LEU A 76 -1.02 -1.73 -5.29
C LEU A 76 -0.55 -0.55 -6.14
N LEU A 77 -0.01 -0.79 -7.34
CA LEU A 77 0.42 0.27 -8.26
C LEU A 77 -0.72 0.74 -9.17
N THR A 78 -1.50 -0.17 -9.74
CA THR A 78 -2.49 0.12 -10.80
C THR A 78 -3.95 0.01 -10.37
N GLY A 79 -4.28 -0.84 -9.40
CA GLY A 79 -5.65 -1.16 -8.98
C GLY A 79 -6.26 -2.28 -9.83
N CYS A 80 -5.50 -2.81 -10.79
CA CYS A 80 -5.91 -3.84 -11.73
C CYS A 80 -5.36 -5.20 -11.33
N GLY A 81 -6.12 -6.26 -11.64
CA GLY A 81 -5.79 -7.64 -11.32
C GLY A 81 -6.15 -8.04 -9.89
N ASP A 82 -5.60 -9.17 -9.44
CA ASP A 82 -5.89 -9.70 -8.11
C ASP A 82 -5.26 -8.85 -7.01
N LYS A 83 -6.07 -8.48 -6.00
CA LYS A 83 -5.64 -7.69 -4.84
C LYS A 83 -4.57 -8.41 -4.01
N TYR A 84 -4.76 -9.71 -3.81
CA TYR A 84 -3.86 -10.57 -3.04
C TYR A 84 -3.20 -11.59 -3.95
N SER A 85 -1.93 -11.87 -3.68
CA SER A 85 -1.24 -12.99 -4.29
C SER A 85 -1.88 -14.27 -3.78
N ARG A 86 -2.43 -15.09 -4.69
CA ARG A 86 -2.89 -16.43 -4.34
C ARG A 86 -1.70 -17.16 -3.70
N SER A 87 -1.90 -17.78 -2.54
CA SER A 87 -0.95 -18.80 -2.07
C SER A 87 -0.77 -19.80 -3.20
N PRO A 88 0.44 -20.26 -3.54
CA PRO A 88 0.57 -21.47 -4.34
C PRO A 88 -0.27 -22.51 -3.60
N GLY A 89 -1.32 -23.02 -4.24
CA GLY A 89 -2.04 -24.16 -3.70
C GLY A 89 -0.99 -25.23 -3.43
N ILE A 90 -1.02 -25.81 -2.23
CA ILE A 90 -0.54 -27.18 -2.10
C ILE A 90 -1.72 -28.00 -2.62
N ASP A 91 -1.66 -28.32 -3.90
CA ASP A 91 -2.23 -29.55 -4.47
C ASP A 91 -1.42 -30.77 -4.00
#